data_AF-A0A4Y7KI55-F1
#
_entry.id   AF-A0A4Y7KI55-F1
#
_cell.length_a   1.000
_cell.length_b   1.000
_cell.length_c   1.000
_cell.angle_alpha   90.00
_cell.angle_beta   90.00
_cell.angle_gamma   90.00
#
_symmetry.space_group_name_H-M   'P 1'
#
loop_
_entity.id
_entity.type
_entity.pdbx_description
1 polymer ?
#
loop_
_entity_poly.entity_id
_entity_poly.type
_entity_poly.pdbx_seq_one_letter_code
_entity_poly.pdbx_strand_id
1 'polypeptide(L)'
;MANSASGMAVHDDCKLKFLELKAKRNYRFIVFKIEEKIQQVTVERLGEPGETYEDFAACLPENECRYAVYDFDFTTNENCQKSKIFFIAWSPDTSRVRSKMLYASSKDRFKRELDGIQVELQATDPSEMSMDIIISRAL
;
A
#
# COMPACT_ATOMS: atom_id res chain seq x y z
N MET A 1 -4.44 -10.48 -25.50
CA MET A 1 -5.09 -9.46 -24.66
C MET A 1 -4.10 -8.32 -24.48
N ALA A 2 -4.48 -7.11 -24.87
CA ALA A 2 -3.58 -5.95 -24.87
C ALA A 2 -3.26 -5.55 -23.42
N ASN A 3 -2.01 -5.73 -23.02
CA ASN A 3 -1.51 -5.29 -21.73
C ASN A 3 -1.26 -3.79 -21.83
N SER A 4 -2.31 -2.99 -21.61
CA SER A 4 -2.20 -1.54 -21.57
C SER A 4 -1.42 -1.15 -20.32
N ALA A 5 -0.10 -1.09 -20.42
CA ALA A 5 0.70 -0.34 -19.46
C ALA A 5 0.17 1.09 -19.48
N SER A 6 -0.45 1.54 -18.39
CA SER A 6 -1.25 2.77 -18.31
C SER A 6 -0.48 4.09 -18.51
N GLY A 7 0.78 4.03 -18.98
CA GLY A 7 1.67 5.20 -19.11
C GLY A 7 1.95 5.88 -17.76
N MET A 8 1.50 5.29 -16.65
CA MET A 8 1.47 5.90 -15.33
C MET A 8 2.89 6.15 -14.84
N ALA A 9 3.29 7.41 -14.72
CA ALA A 9 4.54 7.81 -14.11
C ALA A 9 4.50 7.56 -12.59
N VAL A 10 5.67 7.55 -11.96
CA VAL A 10 5.80 7.45 -10.50
C VAL A 10 6.62 8.65 -10.06
N HIS A 11 6.11 9.42 -9.10
CA HIS A 11 6.86 10.53 -8.52
C HIS A 11 8.02 9.96 -7.68
N ASP A 12 9.22 10.55 -7.79
CA ASP A 12 10.43 10.03 -7.16
C ASP A 12 10.30 9.88 -5.63
N ASP A 13 9.53 10.78 -5.00
CA ASP A 13 9.22 10.71 -3.57
C ASP A 13 8.59 9.37 -3.15
N CYS A 14 7.85 8.69 -4.02
CA CYS A 14 7.26 7.39 -3.67
C CYS A 14 8.35 6.37 -3.33
N LYS A 15 9.41 6.34 -4.14
CA LYS A 15 10.56 5.45 -3.93
C LYS A 15 11.42 5.92 -2.76
N LEU A 16 11.67 7.23 -2.66
CA LEU A 16 12.46 7.80 -1.57
C LEU A 16 11.82 7.51 -0.21
N LYS A 17 10.51 7.75 -0.07
CA LYS A 17 9.78 7.50 1.18
C LYS A 17 9.66 6.02 1.52
N PHE A 18 9.48 5.18 0.51
CA PHE A 18 9.53 3.73 0.72
C PHE A 18 10.91 3.25 1.22
N LEU A 19 12.01 3.79 0.67
CA LEU A 19 13.36 3.47 1.17
C LEU A 19 13.57 3.95 2.61
N GLU A 20 13.03 5.11 2.98
CA GLU A 20 13.05 5.59 4.37
C GLU A 20 12.26 4.70 5.33
N LEU A 21 11.07 4.23 4.91
CA LEU A 21 10.30 3.23 5.66
C LEU A 21 11.10 1.92 5.83
N LYS A 22 11.58 1.35 4.71
CA LYS A 22 12.27 0.05 4.70
C LYS A 22 13.58 0.05 5.50
N ALA A 23 14.41 1.08 5.32
CA ALA A 23 15.77 1.09 5.87
C ALA A 23 15.87 1.78 7.23
N LYS A 24 15.11 2.85 7.46
CA LYS A 24 15.21 3.66 8.68
C LYS A 24 14.05 3.44 9.64
N ARG A 25 12.97 2.79 9.20
CA ARG A 25 11.70 2.65 9.96
C ARG A 25 11.13 4.00 10.40
N ASN A 26 11.33 5.02 9.55
CA ASN A 26 10.83 6.38 9.81
C ASN A 26 9.31 6.48 9.68
N TYR A 27 8.67 5.51 9.03
CA TYR A 27 7.23 5.52 8.77
C TYR A 27 6.64 4.15 9.09
N ARG A 28 5.46 4.14 9.72
CA ARG A 28 4.67 2.92 9.93
C ARG A 28 3.96 2.50 8.64
N PHE A 29 3.48 3.49 7.89
CA PHE A 29 2.79 3.26 6.62
C PHE A 29 3.01 4.40 5.65
N ILE A 30 2.73 4.13 4.37
CA ILE A 30 2.67 5.13 3.31
C ILE A 30 1.42 4.86 2.48
N VAL A 31 0.60 5.88 2.26
CA VAL A 31 -0.53 5.83 1.34
C VAL A 31 -0.16 6.58 0.06
N PHE A 32 -0.44 5.97 -1.08
CA PHE A 32 -0.21 6.51 -2.40
C PHE A 32 -1.52 6.62 -3.18
N LYS A 33 -1.60 7.63 -4.03
CA LYS A 33 -2.71 7.83 -4.97
C LYS A 33 -2.22 8.01 -6.39
N ILE A 34 -3.09 7.70 -7.34
CA ILE A 34 -2.92 8.07 -8.75
C ILE A 34 -3.57 9.44 -8.96
N GLU A 35 -2.76 10.42 -9.35
CA GLU A 35 -3.23 11.71 -9.83
C GLU A 35 -3.56 11.62 -11.33
N GLU A 36 -4.83 11.34 -11.64
CA GLU A 36 -5.28 11.04 -13.02
C GLU A 36 -4.94 12.14 -14.03
N LYS A 37 -4.98 13.41 -13.61
CA LYS A 37 -4.74 14.57 -14.50
C LYS A 37 -3.31 14.61 -15.04
N ILE A 38 -2.35 14.17 -14.25
CA ILE A 38 -0.93 14.17 -14.60
C ILE A 38 -0.39 12.76 -14.83
N GLN A 39 -1.27 11.74 -14.77
CA GLN A 39 -0.95 10.32 -14.94
C GLN A 39 0.28 9.91 -14.11
N GLN A 40 0.26 10.24 -12.81
CA GLN A 40 1.38 9.96 -11.92
C GLN A 40 0.92 9.38 -10.58
N VAL A 41 1.65 8.39 -10.06
CA VAL A 41 1.52 7.95 -8.66
C VAL A 41 2.29 8.91 -7.76
N THR A 42 1.65 9.41 -6.71
CA THR A 42 2.22 10.32 -5.72
C THR A 42 1.98 9.81 -4.30
N VAL A 43 2.80 10.27 -3.35
CA VAL A 43 2.56 10.06 -1.93
C VAL A 43 1.36 10.92 -1.51
N GLU A 44 0.37 10.31 -0.89
CA GLU A 44 -0.77 11.01 -0.29
C GLU A 44 -0.55 11.24 1.20
N ARG A 45 -0.06 10.22 1.92
CA ARG A 45 0.15 10.30 3.37
C ARG A 45 1.33 9.45 3.81
N LEU A 46 2.04 9.96 4.82
CA LEU A 46 3.05 9.25 5.58
C LEU A 46 2.49 9.03 6.98
N GLY A 47 2.57 7.79 7.45
CA GLY A 47 2.23 7.41 8.82
C GLY A 47 3.48 7.44 9.68
N GLU A 48 3.50 8.24 10.73
CA GLU A 48 4.61 8.34 11.68
C GLU A 48 4.78 7.02 12.48
N PRO A 49 5.95 6.75 13.06
CA PRO A 49 6.22 5.46 13.73
C PRO A 49 5.27 5.12 14.89
N GLY A 50 4.65 6.14 15.50
CA GLY A 50 3.70 5.99 16.60
C GLY A 50 2.23 5.85 16.18
N GLU A 51 1.91 5.98 14.89
CA GLU A 51 0.54 5.77 14.40
C GLU A 51 0.19 4.27 14.38
N THR A 52 -1.08 3.99 14.62
CA THR A 52 -1.64 2.65 14.78
C THR A 52 -2.14 2.04 13.47
N TYR A 53 -2.61 0.79 13.52
CA TYR A 53 -3.28 0.17 12.38
C TYR A 53 -4.60 0.88 12.05
N GLU A 54 -5.32 1.34 13.08
CA GLU A 54 -6.57 2.07 12.95
C GLU A 54 -6.34 3.42 12.27
N ASP A 55 -5.26 4.13 12.63
CA ASP A 55 -4.87 5.37 11.96
C ASP A 55 -4.57 5.14 10.47
N PHE A 56 -3.88 4.04 10.14
CA PHE A 56 -3.66 3.62 8.77
C PHE A 56 -4.98 3.34 8.03
N ALA A 57 -5.84 2.51 8.59
CA ALA A 57 -7.10 2.11 7.98
C ALA A 57 -8.02 3.32 7.74
N ALA A 58 -8.03 4.29 8.65
CA ALA A 58 -8.78 5.54 8.50
C ALA A 58 -8.30 6.42 7.33
N CYS A 59 -7.11 6.15 6.77
CA CYS A 59 -6.59 6.85 5.59
C CYS A 59 -7.07 6.23 4.27
N LEU A 60 -7.75 5.08 4.30
CA LEU A 60 -8.26 4.42 3.12
C LEU A 60 -9.71 4.87 2.86
N PRO A 61 -9.97 5.62 1.77
CA PRO A 61 -11.29 6.19 1.51
C PRO A 61 -12.29 5.10 1.09
N GLU A 62 -13.53 5.22 1.54
CA GLU A 62 -14.59 4.23 1.26
C GLU A 62 -14.97 4.11 -0.21
N ASN A 63 -14.71 5.13 -1.04
CA ASN A 63 -15.21 5.25 -2.41
C ASN A 63 -14.12 5.56 -3.45
N GLU A 64 -12.85 5.50 -3.07
CA GLU A 64 -11.73 5.70 -3.97
C GLU A 64 -10.65 4.64 -3.75
N CYS A 65 -9.91 4.30 -4.80
CA CYS A 65 -8.81 3.35 -4.72
C CYS A 65 -7.55 4.02 -4.16
N ARG A 66 -6.69 3.24 -3.50
CA ARG A 66 -5.37 3.64 -3.02
C ARG A 66 -4.38 2.49 -3.15
N TYR A 67 -3.09 2.81 -3.18
CA TYR A 67 -2.07 1.84 -2.78
C TYR A 67 -1.58 2.21 -1.39
N ALA A 68 -1.11 1.23 -0.64
CA ALA A 68 -0.40 1.48 0.59
C ALA A 68 0.76 0.53 0.78
N VAL A 69 1.73 0.98 1.57
CA VAL A 69 2.74 0.13 2.18
C VAL A 69 2.55 0.20 3.69
N TYR A 70 2.59 -0.94 4.36
CA TYR A 70 2.48 -1.06 5.81
C TYR A 70 3.61 -1.95 6.34
N ASP A 71 4.46 -1.42 7.23
CA ASP A 71 5.47 -2.22 7.92
C ASP A 71 4.85 -2.81 9.20
N PHE A 72 4.48 -4.08 9.10
CA PHE A 72 3.86 -4.80 10.20
C PHE A 72 4.93 -5.48 11.05
N ASP A 73 5.12 -4.99 12.27
CA ASP A 73 5.98 -5.62 13.27
C ASP A 73 5.18 -6.61 14.13
N PHE A 74 5.82 -7.73 14.46
CA PHE A 74 5.24 -8.75 15.31
C PHE A 74 6.32 -9.48 16.09
N THR A 75 5.92 -10.05 17.23
CA THR A 75 6.80 -10.88 18.05
C THR A 75 6.45 -12.34 17.81
N THR A 76 7.46 -13.15 17.46
CA THR A 76 7.26 -14.59 17.31
C THR A 76 7.08 -15.28 18.66
N ASN A 77 6.61 -16.53 18.65
CA ASN A 77 6.52 -17.36 19.86
C ASN A 77 7.87 -17.56 20.58
N GLU A 78 8.98 -17.37 19.86
CA GLU A 78 10.35 -17.40 20.38
C GLU A 78 10.82 -16.05 20.94
N ASN A 79 9.89 -15.10 21.14
CA ASN A 79 10.16 -13.73 21.60
C ASN A 79 11.14 -12.95 20.70
N CYS A 80 11.17 -13.26 19.40
CA CYS A 80 11.96 -12.53 18.42
C CYS A 80 11.09 -11.48 17.71
N GLN A 81 11.54 -10.23 17.70
CA GLN A 81 10.90 -9.18 16.93
C GLN A 81 11.20 -9.37 15.44
N LYS A 82 10.15 -9.43 14.63
CA LYS A 82 10.21 -9.48 13.17
C LYS A 82 9.32 -8.39 12.60
N SER A 83 9.53 -8.07 11.32
CA SER A 83 8.55 -7.31 10.56
C SER A 83 8.40 -7.85 9.15
N LYS A 84 7.24 -7.62 8.54
CA LYS A 84 6.99 -7.86 7.12
C LYS A 84 6.42 -6.59 6.50
N ILE A 85 6.98 -6.21 5.36
CA ILE A 85 6.48 -5.08 4.57
C ILE A 85 5.37 -5.58 3.63
N PHE A 86 4.17 -5.07 3.85
CA PHE A 86 2.99 -5.32 3.03
C PHE A 86 2.85 -4.25 1.96
N PHE A 87 2.53 -4.68 0.73
CA PHE A 87 1.93 -3.83 -0.29
C PHE A 87 0.44 -4.13 -0.34
N ILE A 88 -0.38 -3.10 -0.23
CA ILE A 88 -1.84 -3.19 -0.16
C ILE A 88 -2.42 -2.44 -1.36
N ALA A 89 -3.17 -3.15 -2.21
CA ALA A 89 -3.98 -2.55 -3.26
C ALA A 89 -5.43 -2.43 -2.76
N TRP A 90 -5.81 -1.22 -2.35
CA TRP A 90 -7.15 -0.88 -1.89
C TRP A 90 -8.03 -0.46 -3.07
N SER A 91 -9.10 -1.20 -3.32
CA SER A 91 -10.02 -0.93 -4.43
C SER A 91 -11.47 -1.17 -4.00
N PRO A 92 -12.08 -0.25 -3.23
CA PRO A 92 -13.37 -0.50 -2.64
C PRO A 92 -14.45 -0.69 -3.69
N ASP A 93 -15.43 -1.54 -3.42
CA ASP A 93 -16.43 -1.93 -4.42
C ASP A 93 -17.25 -0.75 -4.95
N THR A 94 -17.47 0.24 -4.10
CA THR A 94 -18.15 1.52 -4.37
C THR A 94 -17.33 2.46 -5.28
N SER A 95 -16.04 2.19 -5.49
CA SER A 95 -15.20 2.98 -6.40
C SER A 95 -15.69 2.89 -7.84
N ARG A 96 -15.53 4.00 -8.57
CA ARG A 96 -15.84 4.06 -10.01
C ARG A 96 -15.07 2.99 -10.77
N VAL A 97 -15.76 2.24 -11.65
CA VAL A 97 -15.16 1.15 -12.46
C VAL A 97 -13.88 1.59 -13.17
N ARG A 98 -13.88 2.77 -13.79
CA ARG A 98 -12.70 3.33 -14.45
C ARG A 98 -11.51 3.51 -13.51
N SER A 99 -11.74 3.96 -12.28
CA SER A 99 -10.70 4.12 -11.26
C SER A 99 -10.15 2.76 -10.86
N LYS A 100 -11.02 1.78 -10.58
CA LYS A 100 -10.61 0.40 -10.28
C LYS A 100 -9.74 -0.20 -11.38
N MET A 101 -10.13 -0.03 -12.64
CA MET A 101 -9.33 -0.47 -13.79
C MET A 101 -7.98 0.22 -13.87
N LEU A 102 -7.93 1.53 -13.63
CA LEU A 102 -6.69 2.30 -13.66
C LEU A 102 -5.71 1.78 -12.61
N TYR A 103 -6.13 1.67 -11.36
CA TYR A 103 -5.31 1.11 -10.28
C TYR A 103 -4.91 -0.34 -10.58
N ALA A 104 -5.84 -1.22 -10.98
CA ALA A 104 -5.48 -2.60 -11.33
C ALA A 104 -4.40 -2.68 -12.44
N SER A 105 -4.51 -1.85 -13.48
CA SER A 105 -3.55 -1.82 -14.59
C SER A 105 -2.19 -1.20 -14.24
N SER A 106 -2.14 -0.28 -13.27
CA SER A 106 -0.91 0.41 -12.85
C SER A 106 -0.14 -0.36 -11.77
N LYS A 107 -0.81 -1.25 -11.02
CA LYS A 107 -0.29 -1.92 -9.82
C LYS A 107 1.09 -2.55 -10.01
N ASP A 108 1.24 -3.42 -10.99
CA ASP A 108 2.47 -4.20 -11.17
C ASP A 108 3.64 -3.35 -11.66
N ARG A 109 3.37 -2.22 -12.35
CA ARG A 109 4.40 -1.24 -12.68
C ARG A 109 4.86 -0.51 -11.43
N PHE A 110 3.91 0.01 -10.63
CA PHE A 110 4.25 0.78 -9.43
C PHE A 110 4.96 -0.07 -8.37
N LYS A 111 4.45 -1.28 -8.08
CA LYS A 111 5.04 -2.20 -7.09
C LYS A 111 6.50 -2.53 -7.41
N ARG A 112 6.89 -2.62 -8.68
CA ARG A 112 8.28 -2.87 -9.10
C ARG A 112 9.24 -1.74 -8.72
N GLU A 113 8.75 -0.53 -8.49
CA GLU A 113 9.58 0.58 -7.97
C GLU A 113 9.88 0.43 -6.47
N LEU A 114 9.11 -0.41 -5.76
CA LEU A 114 9.17 -0.61 -4.31
C LEU A 114 9.88 -1.93 -3.97
N ASP A 115 11.19 -2.01 -4.21
CA ASP A 115 11.96 -3.23 -3.95
C ASP A 115 12.05 -3.57 -2.45
N GLY A 116 11.54 -4.73 -2.05
CA GLY A 116 11.52 -5.18 -0.65
C GLY A 116 10.12 -5.43 -0.08
N ILE A 117 9.06 -5.32 -0.88
CA ILE A 117 7.74 -5.84 -0.52
C ILE A 117 7.84 -7.36 -0.28
N GLN A 118 7.34 -7.81 0.87
CA GLN A 118 7.36 -9.23 1.26
C GLN A 118 5.99 -9.88 1.11
N VAL A 119 4.93 -9.10 1.28
CA VAL A 119 3.55 -9.60 1.18
C VAL A 119 2.72 -8.65 0.32
N GLU A 120 1.90 -9.22 -0.56
CA GLU A 120 0.92 -8.48 -1.34
C GLU A 120 -0.49 -8.84 -0.87
N LEU A 121 -1.30 -7.82 -0.61
CA LEU A 121 -2.70 -7.92 -0.25
C LEU A 121 -3.51 -7.05 -1.20
N GLN A 122 -4.64 -7.57 -1.66
CA GLN A 122 -5.66 -6.80 -2.35
C GLN A 122 -6.91 -6.84 -1.48
N ALA A 123 -7.57 -5.70 -1.33
CA ALA A 123 -8.79 -5.59 -0.54
C ALA A 123 -9.80 -4.66 -1.20
N THR A 124 -11.07 -5.06 -1.14
CA THR A 124 -12.22 -4.28 -1.63
C THR A 124 -13.16 -3.85 -0.51
N ASP A 125 -12.92 -4.32 0.71
CA ASP A 125 -13.66 -3.97 1.93
C ASP A 125 -12.71 -3.97 3.14
N PRO A 126 -12.94 -3.12 4.17
CA PRO A 126 -12.04 -3.07 5.33
C PRO A 126 -11.92 -4.41 6.07
N SER A 127 -12.95 -5.27 6.02
CA SER A 127 -12.92 -6.61 6.63
C SER A 127 -11.88 -7.53 6.01
N GLU A 128 -11.52 -7.34 4.74
CA GLU A 128 -10.46 -8.08 4.04
C GLU A 128 -9.04 -7.61 4.44
N MET A 129 -9.00 -6.60 5.31
CA MET A 129 -7.81 -5.98 5.87
C MET A 129 -7.84 -6.07 7.39
N SER A 130 -8.61 -6.97 7.99
CA SER A 130 -8.60 -7.08 9.44
C SER A 130 -7.19 -7.41 9.95
N MET A 131 -6.90 -6.99 11.19
CA MET A 131 -5.61 -7.27 11.83
C MET A 131 -5.30 -8.78 11.83
N ASP A 132 -6.33 -9.63 11.99
CA ASP A 132 -6.20 -11.08 11.92
C ASP A 132 -5.70 -11.57 10.56
N ILE A 133 -6.18 -10.97 9.46
CA ILE A 133 -5.72 -11.29 8.11
C ILE A 133 -4.27 -10.85 7.91
N ILE A 134 -3.91 -9.65 8.40
CA ILE A 134 -2.53 -9.16 8.34
C ILE A 134 -1.60 -10.11 9.11
N ILE A 135 -1.95 -10.48 10.34
CA ILE A 135 -1.19 -11.44 11.16
C ILE A 135 -1.08 -12.80 10.45
N SER A 136 -2.18 -13.33 9.92
CA SER A 136 -2.19 -14.62 9.23
C SER A 136 -1.29 -14.64 8.00
N ARG A 137 -1.15 -13.51 7.30
CA ARG A 137 -0.24 -13.36 6.15
C ARG A 137 1.19 -13.04 6.58
N ALA A 138 1.37 -12.55 7.80
CA ALA A 138 2.65 -12.18 8.38
C ALA A 138 3.41 -13.36 8.98
N LEU A 139 2.72 -14.37 9.49
CA LEU A 139 3.31 -15.64 9.92
C LEU A 139 3.70 -16.53 8.73
#